data_AF-A0A354XZ37-F1
#
_entry.id   AF-A0A354XZ37-F1
#
_cell.length_a   1.000
_cell.length_b   1.000
_cell.length_c   1.000
_cell.angle_alpha   90.00
_cell.angle_beta   90.00
_cell.angle_gamma   90.00
#
_symmetry.space_group_name_H-M   'P 1'
#
loop_
_entity.id
_entity.type
_entity.pdbx_description
1 polymer ?
#
loop_
_entity_poly.entity_id
_entity_poly.type
_entity_poly.pdbx_seq_one_letter_code
_entity_poly.pdbx_strand_id
1 'polypeptide(L)'
;ANEKNTAETIENDYPKIAEDLKYHLSKEKIVKEQDIKIENSDLETFAAEVARAQFAQYGMSNVPADVLENYVKRMLGDQNTVRNMYDQLVENKVMEWLKQTVKVNEKEIPSKDFEKLLSEDKEEK
;
A
#
# COMPACT_ATOMS: atom_id res chain seq x y z
N ALA A 1 -29.16 -11.86 -2.66
CA ALA A 1 -28.27 -12.69 -1.84
C ALA A 1 -27.24 -13.29 -2.78
N ASN A 2 -25.94 -13.06 -2.53
CA ASN A 2 -24.89 -13.53 -3.42
C ASN A 2 -24.78 -15.06 -3.32
N GLU A 3 -24.84 -15.77 -4.44
CA GLU A 3 -24.75 -17.25 -4.53
C GLU A 3 -23.42 -17.86 -4.03
N LYS A 4 -22.49 -17.01 -3.54
CA LYS A 4 -21.18 -17.40 -3.00
C LYS A 4 -21.13 -17.54 -1.47
N ASN A 5 -22.19 -17.18 -0.76
CA ASN A 5 -22.22 -17.22 0.71
C ASN A 5 -22.96 -18.48 1.21
N THR A 6 -22.43 -19.67 0.92
CA THR A 6 -22.87 -20.89 1.60
C THR A 6 -22.31 -20.89 3.03
N ALA A 7 -22.96 -21.61 3.96
CA ALA A 7 -22.48 -21.70 5.34
C ALA A 7 -21.03 -22.19 5.43
N GLU A 8 -20.65 -23.11 4.56
CA GLU A 8 -19.29 -23.67 4.46
C GLU A 8 -18.27 -22.64 3.95
N THR A 9 -18.63 -21.81 2.96
CA THR A 9 -17.75 -20.72 2.50
C THR A 9 -17.60 -19.63 3.57
N ILE A 10 -18.66 -19.33 4.32
CA ILE A 10 -18.60 -18.37 5.44
C ILE A 10 -17.67 -18.88 6.55
N GLU A 11 -17.78 -20.14 6.96
CA GLU A 11 -16.91 -20.68 8.02
C GLU A 11 -15.43 -20.71 7.61
N ASN A 12 -15.15 -20.97 6.33
CA ASN A 12 -13.79 -20.99 5.80
C ASN A 12 -13.18 -19.59 5.59
N ASP A 13 -13.99 -18.60 5.17
CA ASP A 13 -13.52 -17.24 4.89
C ASP A 13 -13.54 -16.34 6.13
N TYR A 14 -14.34 -16.67 7.14
CA TYR A 14 -14.46 -15.88 8.37
C TYR A 14 -13.12 -15.61 9.08
N PRO A 15 -12.20 -16.58 9.24
CA PRO A 15 -10.89 -16.30 9.84
C PRO A 15 -10.09 -15.24 9.09
N LYS A 16 -10.10 -15.29 7.75
CA LYS A 16 -9.40 -14.31 6.90
C LYS A 16 -10.04 -12.93 7.02
N ILE A 17 -11.38 -12.86 6.96
CA ILE A 17 -12.12 -11.61 7.14
C ILE A 17 -11.83 -10.99 8.53
N ALA A 18 -11.75 -11.82 9.57
CA ALA A 18 -11.45 -11.38 10.92
C ALA A 18 -10.01 -10.85 11.06
N GLU A 19 -9.04 -11.50 10.42
CA GLU A 19 -7.64 -11.03 10.33
C GLU A 19 -7.56 -9.68 9.61
N ASP A 20 -8.17 -9.55 8.44
CA ASP A 20 -8.21 -8.31 7.66
C ASP A 20 -8.85 -7.16 8.45
N LEU A 21 -9.94 -7.45 9.17
CA LEU A 21 -10.61 -6.47 10.02
C LEU A 21 -9.72 -6.03 11.19
N LYS A 22 -9.01 -6.97 11.84
CA LYS A 22 -8.05 -6.63 12.90
C LYS A 22 -6.92 -5.76 12.36
N TYR A 23 -6.38 -6.07 11.18
CA TYR A 23 -5.35 -5.25 10.54
C TYR A 23 -5.88 -3.84 10.26
N HIS A 24 -7.08 -3.74 9.69
CA HIS A 24 -7.72 -2.46 9.42
C HIS A 24 -7.91 -1.61 10.68
N LEU A 25 -8.49 -2.19 11.74
CA LEU A 25 -8.73 -1.50 13.01
C LEU A 25 -7.42 -1.08 13.69
N SER A 26 -6.38 -1.92 13.61
CA SER A 26 -5.06 -1.61 14.16
C SER A 26 -4.44 -0.42 13.44
N LYS A 27 -4.52 -0.40 12.10
CA LYS A 27 -4.07 0.73 11.27
C LYS A 27 -4.83 2.00 11.62
N GLU A 28 -6.16 1.95 11.68
CA GLU A 28 -6.98 3.11 12.06
C GLU A 28 -6.63 3.65 13.45
N LYS A 29 -6.33 2.76 14.40
CA LYS A 29 -5.91 3.15 15.75
C LYS A 29 -4.59 3.91 15.72
N ILE A 30 -3.59 3.42 14.99
CA ILE A 30 -2.29 4.10 14.84
C ILE A 30 -2.47 5.49 14.22
N VAL A 31 -3.24 5.58 13.12
CA VAL A 31 -3.52 6.85 12.44
C VAL A 31 -4.11 7.88 13.40
N LYS A 32 -5.07 7.47 14.23
CA LYS A 32 -5.72 8.35 15.22
C LYS A 32 -4.78 8.74 16.36
N GLU A 33 -4.08 7.78 16.95
CA GLU A 33 -3.23 8.02 18.12
C GLU A 33 -1.98 8.84 17.79
N GLN A 34 -1.48 8.73 16.57
CA GLN A 34 -0.28 9.45 16.10
C GLN A 34 -0.62 10.72 15.30
N ASP A 35 -1.90 11.07 15.21
CA ASP A 35 -2.40 12.25 14.46
C ASP A 35 -1.86 12.30 13.01
N ILE A 36 -1.81 11.14 12.35
CA ILE A 36 -1.31 11.04 10.98
C ILE A 36 -2.28 11.76 10.05
N LYS A 37 -1.82 12.88 9.50
CA LYS A 37 -2.55 13.70 8.53
C LYS A 37 -1.92 13.59 7.15
N ILE A 38 -2.77 13.53 6.14
CA ILE A 38 -2.37 13.66 4.74
C ILE A 38 -2.71 15.09 4.32
N GLU A 39 -1.68 15.84 3.98
CA GLU A 39 -1.83 17.19 3.47
C GLU A 39 -2.02 17.17 1.94
N ASN A 40 -2.59 18.23 1.38
CA ASN A 40 -2.75 18.32 -0.07
C ASN A 40 -1.40 18.26 -0.81
N SER A 41 -0.34 18.81 -0.22
CA SER A 41 1.02 18.73 -0.77
C SER A 41 1.56 17.29 -0.82
N ASP A 42 1.15 16.43 0.12
CA ASP A 42 1.52 15.01 0.11
C ASP A 42 0.86 14.31 -1.09
N LEU A 43 -0.42 14.60 -1.33
CA LEU A 43 -1.16 14.07 -2.48
C LEU A 43 -0.57 14.55 -3.81
N GLU A 44 -0.23 15.82 -3.94
CA GLU A 44 0.39 16.37 -5.16
C GLU A 44 1.75 15.73 -5.44
N THR A 45 2.58 15.61 -4.40
CA THR A 45 3.91 14.99 -4.50
C THR A 45 3.79 13.52 -4.91
N PHE A 46 2.92 12.78 -4.22
CA PHE A 46 2.70 11.37 -4.49
C PHE A 46 2.09 11.12 -5.86
N ALA A 47 1.13 11.94 -6.30
CA ALA A 47 0.57 11.85 -7.64
C ALA A 47 1.65 12.08 -8.71
N ALA A 48 2.59 13.01 -8.49
CA ALA A 48 3.72 13.21 -9.40
C ALA A 48 4.68 12.01 -9.41
N GLU A 49 4.94 11.37 -8.27
CA GLU A 49 5.74 10.15 -8.20
C GLU A 49 5.08 8.98 -8.92
N VAL A 50 3.78 8.75 -8.66
CA VAL A 50 2.98 7.73 -9.34
C VAL A 50 2.98 7.97 -10.85
N ALA A 51 2.76 9.21 -11.28
CA ALA A 51 2.80 9.57 -12.69
C ALA A 51 4.16 9.26 -13.32
N ARG A 52 5.27 9.69 -12.70
CA ARG A 52 6.63 9.37 -13.19
C ARG A 52 6.87 7.87 -13.26
N ALA A 53 6.43 7.11 -12.25
CA ALA A 53 6.56 5.65 -12.24
C ALA A 53 5.77 5.01 -13.39
N GLN A 54 4.54 5.46 -13.66
CA GLN A 54 3.74 4.99 -14.78
C GLN A 54 4.41 5.29 -16.13
N PHE A 55 4.91 6.52 -16.34
CA PHE A 55 5.63 6.85 -17.57
C PHE A 55 6.92 6.02 -17.73
N ALA A 56 7.67 5.81 -16.66
CA ALA A 56 8.87 4.99 -16.67
C ALA A 56 8.57 3.52 -17.03
N GLN A 57 7.43 2.96 -16.58
CA GLN A 57 6.98 1.62 -16.97
C GLN A 57 6.74 1.49 -18.49
N TYR A 58 6.37 2.59 -19.16
CA TYR A 58 6.22 2.66 -20.62
C TYR A 58 7.51 3.09 -21.34
N GLY A 59 8.65 3.16 -20.64
CA GLY A 59 9.94 3.55 -21.23
C GLY A 59 10.11 5.06 -21.45
N MET A 60 9.20 5.89 -20.93
CA MET A 60 9.26 7.35 -21.02
C MET A 60 9.95 7.93 -19.78
N SER A 61 11.26 7.73 -19.65
CA SER A 61 12.01 8.17 -18.45
C SER A 61 12.20 9.69 -18.34
N ASN A 62 12.12 10.43 -19.46
CA ASN A 62 12.29 11.88 -19.51
C ASN A 62 11.01 12.58 -20.01
N VAL A 63 9.96 12.52 -19.19
CA VAL A 63 8.69 13.20 -19.47
C VAL A 63 8.87 14.71 -19.31
N PRO A 64 8.45 15.53 -20.28
CA PRO A 64 8.41 16.98 -20.13
C PRO A 64 7.60 17.42 -18.91
N ALA A 65 8.04 18.47 -18.22
CA ALA A 65 7.44 18.91 -16.96
C ALA A 65 5.97 19.33 -17.12
N ASP A 66 5.62 19.98 -18.23
CA ASP A 66 4.27 20.39 -18.59
C ASP A 66 3.33 19.21 -18.84
N VAL A 67 3.83 18.16 -19.50
CA VAL A 67 3.07 16.92 -19.74
C VAL A 67 2.79 16.22 -18.41
N LEU A 68 3.81 16.12 -17.55
CA LEU A 68 3.69 15.53 -16.22
C LEU A 68 2.69 16.30 -15.36
N GLU A 69 2.79 17.63 -15.31
CA GLU A 69 1.91 18.48 -14.50
C GLU A 69 0.44 18.37 -14.94
N ASN A 70 0.18 18.39 -16.25
CA ASN A 70 -1.18 18.22 -16.78
C ASN A 70 -1.76 16.83 -16.44
N TYR A 71 -0.93 15.79 -16.50
CA TYR A 71 -1.36 14.45 -16.12
C TYR A 71 -1.67 14.33 -14.63
N VAL A 72 -0.82 14.89 -13.76
CA VAL A 72 -1.05 14.95 -12.31
C VAL A 72 -2.35 15.68 -11.99
N LYS A 73 -2.61 16.84 -12.62
CA LYS A 73 -3.88 17.56 -12.46
C LYS A 73 -5.10 16.69 -12.82
N ARG A 74 -4.99 15.88 -13.89
CA ARG A 74 -6.05 14.95 -14.27
C ARG A 74 -6.27 13.86 -13.22
N MET A 75 -5.18 13.30 -12.67
CA MET A 75 -5.27 12.31 -11.58
C MET A 75 -5.93 12.88 -10.34
N LEU A 76 -5.56 14.09 -9.94
CA LEU A 76 -6.13 14.77 -8.77
C LEU A 76 -7.58 15.25 -8.99
N GLY A 77 -8.01 15.39 -10.25
CA GLY A 77 -9.41 15.64 -10.59
C GLY A 77 -10.31 14.41 -10.49
N ASP A 78 -9.74 13.20 -10.42
CA ASP A 78 -10.49 11.94 -10.32
C ASP A 78 -10.61 11.51 -8.85
N GLN A 79 -11.84 11.53 -8.31
CA GLN A 79 -12.07 11.25 -6.90
C GLN A 79 -11.68 9.83 -6.46
N ASN A 80 -11.85 8.83 -7.34
CA ASN A 80 -11.45 7.46 -7.02
C ASN A 80 -9.92 7.34 -6.93
N THR A 81 -9.23 8.01 -7.85
CA THR A 81 -7.77 8.08 -7.87
C THR A 81 -7.24 8.77 -6.63
N VAL A 82 -7.82 9.92 -6.26
CA VAL A 82 -7.47 10.64 -5.02
C VAL A 82 -7.69 9.78 -3.79
N ARG A 83 -8.82 9.07 -3.69
CA ARG A 83 -9.11 8.18 -2.57
C ARG A 83 -8.07 7.05 -2.45
N ASN A 84 -7.74 6.40 -3.55
CA ASN A 84 -6.74 5.33 -3.55
C ASN A 84 -5.36 5.85 -3.15
N MET A 85 -4.96 7.01 -3.67
CA MET A 85 -3.69 7.65 -3.31
C MET A 85 -3.65 8.05 -1.83
N TYR A 86 -4.76 8.54 -1.29
CA TYR A 86 -4.88 8.85 0.12
C TYR A 86 -4.67 7.60 0.99
N ASP A 87 -5.34 6.49 0.66
CA ASP A 87 -5.21 5.23 1.39
C ASP A 87 -3.76 4.69 1.37
N GLN A 88 -3.09 4.79 0.22
CA GLN A 88 -1.67 4.43 0.08
C GLN A 88 -0.75 5.35 0.89
N LEU A 89 -1.00 6.66 0.89
CA LEU A 89 -0.23 7.62 1.68
C LEU A 89 -0.37 7.37 3.18
N VAL A 90 -1.59 7.08 3.64
CA VAL A 90 -1.83 6.68 5.03
C VAL A 90 -1.03 5.43 5.38
N GLU A 91 -1.05 4.42 4.52
CA GLU A 91 -0.28 3.19 4.72
C GLU A 91 1.23 3.44 4.77
N ASN A 92 1.76 4.28 3.86
CA ASN A 92 3.16 4.66 3.86
C ASN A 92 3.57 5.37 5.16
N LYS A 93 2.79 6.33 5.64
CA LYS A 93 3.07 7.05 6.89
C LYS A 93 2.98 6.14 8.12
N VAL A 94 2.00 5.23 8.15
CA VAL A 94 1.90 4.21 9.21
C VAL A 94 3.13 3.30 9.20
N MET A 95 3.57 2.84 8.03
CA MET A 95 4.77 2.00 7.89
C MET A 95 6.05 2.74 8.29
N GLU A 96 6.17 4.02 7.95
CA GLU A 96 7.29 4.86 8.38
C GLU A 96 7.35 4.97 9.90
N TRP A 97 6.21 5.27 10.53
CA TRP A 97 6.10 5.30 11.99
C TRP A 97 6.44 3.96 12.64
N LEU A 98 5.95 2.85 12.07
CA LEU A 98 6.27 1.51 12.54
C LEU A 98 7.77 1.25 12.50
N LYS A 99 8.45 1.54 11.37
CA LYS A 99 9.91 1.37 11.23
C LYS A 99 10.71 2.17 12.25
N GLN A 100 10.22 3.34 12.67
CA GLN A 100 10.86 4.16 13.70
C GLN A 100 10.67 3.60 15.11
N THR A 101 9.57 2.87 15.34
CA THR A 101 9.18 2.37 16.67
C THR A 101 9.65 0.94 16.92
N VAL A 102 9.68 0.10 15.88
CA VAL A 102 10.08 -1.30 16.00
C VAL A 102 11.60 -1.44 15.95
N LYS A 103 12.14 -2.30 16.82
CA LYS A 103 13.54 -2.65 16.77
C LYS A 103 13.79 -3.63 15.62
N VAL A 104 14.52 -3.20 14.61
CA VAL A 104 14.99 -4.08 13.53
C VAL A 104 16.15 -4.92 14.06
N ASN A 105 16.01 -6.24 14.01
CA ASN A 105 17.11 -7.17 14.31
C ASN A 105 17.70 -7.64 12.99
N GLU A 106 18.85 -7.08 12.62
CA GLU A 106 19.59 -7.50 11.42
C GLU A 106 20.17 -8.90 11.63
N LYS A 107 19.95 -9.77 10.65
CA LYS A 107 20.47 -11.14 10.64
C LYS A 107 21.15 -11.39 9.31
N GLU A 108 22.45 -11.70 9.36
CA GLU A 108 23.17 -12.17 8.19
C GLU A 108 22.77 -13.62 7.91
N ILE A 109 22.34 -13.88 6.68
CA ILE A 109 22.01 -15.22 6.20
C ILE A 109 22.77 -15.50 4.90
N PRO A 110 23.24 -16.75 4.68
CA PRO A 110 23.82 -17.15 3.40
C PRO A 110 22.81 -17.04 2.25
N SER A 111 23.28 -16.73 1.04
CA SER A 111 22.40 -16.60 -0.15
C SER A 111 21.52 -17.82 -0.39
N LYS A 112 22.05 -19.04 -0.11
CA LYS A 112 21.31 -20.30 -0.25
C LYS A 112 20.12 -20.41 0.71
N ASP A 113 20.23 -19.81 1.89
CA ASP A 113 19.14 -19.82 2.88
C ASP A 113 18.11 -18.73 2.57
N PHE A 114 18.53 -17.62 1.94
CA PHE A 114 17.60 -16.62 1.39
C PHE A 114 16.74 -17.19 0.25
N GLU A 115 17.32 -17.99 -0.65
CA GLU A 115 16.57 -18.66 -1.72
C GLU A 115 15.49 -19.60 -1.17
N LYS A 116 15.77 -20.31 -0.07
CA LYS A 116 14.79 -21.18 0.60
C LYS A 116 13.63 -20.39 1.20
N LEU A 117 13.92 -19.29 1.91
CA LEU A 117 12.90 -18.41 2.46
C LEU A 117 11.93 -17.90 1.38
N LEU A 118 12.46 -17.54 0.20
CA LEU A 118 11.63 -17.10 -0.93
C LEU A 118 10.81 -18.23 -1.60
N SER A 119 11.23 -19.48 -1.44
CA SER A 119 10.52 -20.64 -2.00
C SER A 119 9.43 -21.18 -1.07
N GLU A 120 9.63 -21.14 0.24
CA GLU A 120 8.65 -21.61 1.24
C GLU A 120 7.40 -20.71 1.25
N ASP A 121 7.55 -19.40 1.09
CA ASP A 121 6.44 -18.43 0.94
C ASP A 121 5.56 -18.67 -0.31
N LYS A 122 6.01 -19.49 -1.28
CA LYS A 122 5.23 -19.83 -2.48
C LYS A 122 4.37 -21.08 -2.31
N GLU A 123 4.62 -21.91 -1.29
CA GLU A 123 3.89 -23.16 -1.09
C GLU A 123 2.66 -23.02 -0.18
N GLU A 124 2.50 -21.90 0.53
CA GLU A 124 1.33 -21.62 1.39
C GLU A 124 0.20 -20.80 0.71
N LYS A 125 0.26 -20.55 -0.60
CA LYS A 125 -0.83 -19.87 -1.35
C LYS A 125 -1.79 -20.82 -2.04
#